data_AF-A0A2E9RUK4-F1
#
_entry.id   AF-A0A2E9RUK4-F1
#
_cell.length_a   1.000
_cell.length_b   1.000
_cell.length_c   1.000
_cell.angle_alpha   90.00
_cell.angle_beta   90.00
_cell.angle_gamma   90.00
#
_symmetry.space_group_name_H-M   'P 1'
#
loop_
_entity.id
_entity.type
_entity.pdbx_description
1 polymer ?
#
loop_
_entity_poly.entity_id
_entity_poly.type
_entity_poly.pdbx_seq_one_letter_code
_entity_poly.pdbx_strand_id
1 'polypeptide(L)'
;MNRLFCSFLILAVFTPGVYAEDSPAVKSIKEIGGVIFPLSNGELEVEFHLRGRDLMTDKGLELLPSLGKVVSLNLRDTRITGAGLVHLKKLNGLRRLHLERTRVDDAGIAHLAGLIRLEYLNLYGTGIGDEGLIHLEALKNLKQIYLWQTKVTDSGAKRLLKALPDLRLSRGVVLAELMATNKAKPKPEPQEVLKWIPAGEAKPPKSRPGSFIYVNFENKRSLAVKLYWVEYGGGLKLYGEIEAGATRRQTTYSDASWLVTDLSDKHLGHFRTGLKEAIAVIP
;
A
#
# COMPACT_ATOMS: atom_id res chain seq x y z
N MET A 1 71.31 -27.65 12.79
CA MET A 1 70.63 -26.36 12.60
C MET A 1 70.09 -26.32 11.18
N ASN A 2 68.78 -26.49 10.99
CA ASN A 2 67.95 -25.87 9.94
C ASN A 2 66.57 -26.53 9.98
N ARG A 3 65.59 -25.78 10.49
CA ARG A 3 64.17 -26.14 10.48
C ARG A 3 63.62 -25.87 9.09
N LEU A 4 63.15 -26.92 8.40
CA LEU A 4 62.23 -26.76 7.27
C LEU A 4 60.91 -26.24 7.82
N PHE A 5 60.58 -24.97 7.55
CA PHE A 5 59.23 -24.45 7.71
C PHE A 5 58.44 -24.78 6.44
N CYS A 6 57.58 -25.79 6.50
CA CYS A 6 56.51 -25.96 5.53
C CYS A 6 55.54 -24.78 5.65
N SER A 7 55.62 -23.86 4.68
CA SER A 7 54.64 -22.81 4.52
C SER A 7 53.36 -23.43 3.95
N PHE A 8 52.40 -23.73 4.83
CA PHE A 8 51.04 -24.02 4.39
C PHE A 8 50.43 -22.71 3.90
N LEU A 9 50.50 -22.49 2.59
CA LEU A 9 49.66 -21.52 1.90
C LEU A 9 48.22 -22.02 2.03
N ILE A 10 47.51 -21.58 3.07
CA ILE A 10 46.06 -21.76 3.15
C ILE A 10 45.47 -20.91 2.04
N LEU A 11 45.24 -21.54 0.90
CA LEU A 11 44.41 -21.00 -0.17
C LEU A 11 42.99 -20.91 0.43
N ALA A 12 42.64 -19.74 0.96
CA ALA A 12 41.28 -19.46 1.37
C ALA A 12 40.41 -19.53 0.12
N VAL A 13 39.75 -20.68 -0.07
CA VAL A 13 38.72 -20.85 -1.09
C VAL A 13 37.57 -19.95 -0.66
N PHE A 14 37.55 -18.73 -1.20
CA PHE A 14 36.48 -17.78 -0.98
C PHE A 14 35.24 -18.33 -1.65
N THR A 15 34.36 -18.98 -0.88
CA THR A 15 33.05 -19.39 -1.37
C THR A 15 32.19 -18.13 -1.53
N PRO A 16 31.79 -17.74 -2.75
CA PRO A 16 30.95 -16.56 -2.93
C PRO A 16 29.50 -16.98 -2.66
N GLY A 17 29.07 -16.95 -1.41
CA GLY A 17 27.69 -17.37 -1.12
C GLY A 17 27.17 -17.32 0.30
N VAL A 18 27.99 -17.04 1.31
CA VAL A 18 27.51 -17.00 2.70
C VAL A 18 27.61 -15.58 3.23
N TYR A 19 26.47 -14.95 3.48
CA TYR A 19 26.37 -13.78 4.34
C TYR A 19 26.94 -14.17 5.71
N ALA A 20 28.15 -13.70 6.01
CA ALA A 20 28.75 -13.89 7.32
C ALA A 20 28.11 -12.86 8.27
N GLU A 21 27.15 -13.31 9.08
CA GLU A 21 26.49 -12.50 10.12
C GLU A 21 27.48 -11.75 11.03
N ASP A 22 28.70 -12.27 11.14
CA ASP A 22 29.77 -11.75 11.98
C ASP A 22 30.83 -10.90 11.25
N SER A 23 30.64 -10.59 9.96
CA SER A 23 31.62 -9.78 9.23
C SER A 23 31.78 -8.38 9.86
N PRO A 24 33.00 -7.79 9.82
CA PRO A 24 33.21 -6.44 10.34
C PRO A 24 32.26 -5.40 9.73
N ALA A 25 31.97 -5.52 8.42
CA ALA A 25 31.04 -4.64 7.73
C ALA A 25 29.61 -4.73 8.29
N VAL A 26 29.12 -5.94 8.56
CA VAL A 26 27.79 -6.18 9.16
C VAL A 26 27.72 -5.59 10.57
N LYS A 27 28.78 -5.76 11.37
CA LYS A 27 28.85 -5.19 12.72
C LYS A 27 28.82 -3.66 12.69
N SER A 28 29.66 -3.04 11.87
CA SER A 28 29.68 -1.58 11.73
C SER A 28 28.37 -1.00 11.20
N ILE A 29 27.68 -1.69 10.29
CA ILE A 29 26.36 -1.27 9.80
C ILE A 29 25.31 -1.34 10.92
N LYS A 30 25.34 -2.37 11.77
CA LYS A 30 24.47 -2.46 12.95
C LYS A 30 24.75 -1.34 13.97
N GLU A 31 26.01 -0.98 14.19
CA GLU A 31 26.42 0.09 15.11
C GLU A 31 25.89 1.47 14.70
N ILE A 32 25.79 1.75 13.39
CA ILE A 32 25.21 3.00 12.88
C ILE A 32 23.68 2.93 12.68
N GLY A 33 23.03 1.89 13.23
CA GLY A 33 21.58 1.73 13.24
C GLY A 33 21.00 1.05 11.99
N GLY A 34 21.83 0.43 11.16
CA GLY A 34 21.42 -0.37 10.02
C GLY A 34 20.98 -1.78 10.41
N VAL A 35 19.98 -2.30 9.71
CA VAL A 35 19.47 -3.66 9.82
C VAL A 35 19.66 -4.34 8.47
N ILE A 36 20.14 -5.57 8.48
CA ILE A 36 20.39 -6.36 7.26
C ILE A 36 19.50 -7.59 7.30
N PHE A 37 18.70 -7.79 6.25
CA PHE A 37 17.82 -8.92 6.07
C PHE A 37 18.35 -9.79 4.92
N PRO A 38 18.94 -10.97 5.21
CA PRO A 38 19.34 -11.91 4.18
C PRO A 38 18.12 -12.57 3.53
N LEU A 39 18.14 -12.70 2.21
CA LEU A 39 17.14 -13.41 1.41
C LEU A 39 17.58 -14.85 1.16
N SER A 40 16.63 -15.74 0.85
CA SER A 40 16.88 -17.17 0.63
C SER A 40 17.84 -17.48 -0.52
N ASN A 41 18.04 -16.54 -1.45
CA ASN A 41 18.97 -16.63 -2.58
C ASN A 41 20.36 -15.99 -2.30
N GLY A 42 20.61 -15.56 -1.05
CA GLY A 42 21.85 -14.91 -0.64
C GLY A 42 21.98 -13.44 -1.04
N GLU A 43 20.89 -12.82 -1.51
CA GLU A 43 20.79 -11.36 -1.66
C GLU A 43 20.47 -10.68 -0.33
N LEU A 44 20.69 -9.37 -0.26
CA LEU A 44 20.54 -8.59 0.97
C LEU A 44 19.57 -7.43 0.79
N GLU A 45 18.67 -7.26 1.76
CA GLU A 45 17.97 -6.00 1.98
C GLU A 45 18.62 -5.28 3.18
N VAL A 46 18.85 -3.98 3.04
CA VAL A 46 19.50 -3.16 4.08
C VAL A 46 18.62 -1.98 4.40
N GLU A 47 18.32 -1.77 5.68
CA GLU A 47 17.45 -0.69 6.14
C GLU A 47 18.03 0.09 7.31
N PHE A 48 17.97 1.42 7.26
CA PHE A 48 18.37 2.30 8.36
C PHE A 48 17.10 2.94 8.96
N HIS A 49 16.48 2.27 9.94
CA HIS A 49 15.24 2.72 10.60
C HIS A 49 15.48 3.86 11.59
N LEU A 50 14.40 4.42 12.15
CA LEU A 50 14.28 5.57 13.09
C LEU A 50 15.44 5.84 14.07
N ARG A 51 16.18 4.82 14.51
CA ARG A 51 17.36 4.95 15.40
C ARG A 51 18.63 5.47 14.69
N GLY A 52 18.75 5.26 13.38
CA GLY A 52 19.93 5.63 12.58
C GLY A 52 19.92 7.07 12.05
N ARG A 53 18.87 7.87 12.28
CA ARG A 53 18.74 9.21 11.66
C ARG A 53 19.93 10.14 11.95
N ASP A 54 20.44 10.13 13.18
CA ASP A 54 21.56 10.98 13.60
C ASP A 54 22.93 10.37 13.28
N LEU A 55 23.01 9.05 13.15
CA LEU A 55 24.28 8.32 12.94
C LEU A 55 24.55 8.02 11.46
N MET A 56 23.50 7.86 10.66
CA MET A 56 23.59 7.53 9.25
C MET A 56 23.83 8.81 8.41
N THR A 57 25.11 9.03 8.12
CA THR A 57 25.65 10.08 7.24
C THR A 57 26.33 9.45 6.02
N ASP A 58 26.81 10.26 5.08
CA ASP A 58 27.42 9.77 3.83
C ASP A 58 28.55 8.75 4.07
N LYS A 59 29.33 8.92 5.15
CA LYS A 59 30.37 7.97 5.57
C LYS A 59 29.83 6.57 5.85
N GLY A 60 28.60 6.46 6.34
CA GLY A 60 27.94 5.18 6.58
C GLY A 60 27.70 4.36 5.30
N LEU A 61 27.69 5.00 4.13
CA LEU A 61 27.51 4.32 2.84
C LEU A 61 28.81 3.65 2.34
N GLU A 62 29.98 4.04 2.85
CA GLU A 62 31.29 3.51 2.42
C GLU A 62 31.39 1.98 2.57
N LEU A 63 30.67 1.43 3.55
CA LEU A 63 30.69 0.00 3.88
C LEU A 63 29.72 -0.83 3.02
N LEU A 64 28.70 -0.22 2.41
CA LEU A 64 27.67 -0.95 1.66
C LEU A 64 28.23 -1.79 0.50
N PRO A 65 29.22 -1.32 -0.31
CA PRO A 65 29.81 -2.14 -1.36
C PRO A 65 30.47 -3.43 -0.85
N SER A 66 30.95 -3.45 0.40
CA SER A 66 31.57 -4.63 1.00
C SER A 66 30.57 -5.71 1.40
N LEU A 67 29.28 -5.36 1.55
CA LEU A 67 28.20 -6.34 1.77
C LEU A 67 27.91 -7.20 0.53
N GLY A 68 28.28 -6.73 -0.67
CA GLY A 68 28.04 -7.46 -1.91
C GLY A 68 26.61 -7.31 -2.45
N LYS A 69 25.84 -8.41 -2.53
CA LYS A 69 24.57 -8.57 -3.26
C LYS A 69 23.37 -7.79 -2.68
N VAL A 70 23.54 -6.50 -2.40
CA VAL A 70 22.46 -5.63 -1.93
C VAL A 70 21.46 -5.39 -3.07
N VAL A 71 20.20 -5.78 -2.86
CA VAL A 71 19.11 -5.63 -3.84
C VAL A 71 18.06 -4.61 -3.42
N SER A 72 17.93 -4.35 -2.12
CA SER A 72 17.05 -3.33 -1.57
C SER A 72 17.83 -2.49 -0.55
N LEU A 73 17.76 -1.17 -0.68
CA LEU A 73 18.40 -0.25 0.24
C LEU A 73 17.42 0.84 0.69
N ASN A 74 17.24 0.93 2.00
CA ASN A 74 16.36 1.88 2.64
C ASN A 74 17.10 2.90 3.49
N LEU A 75 17.17 4.14 2.98
CA LEU A 75 17.86 5.29 3.58
C LEU A 75 16.88 6.41 3.95
N ARG A 76 15.58 6.13 3.99
CA ARG A 76 14.56 7.14 4.29
C ARG A 76 14.84 7.86 5.62
N ASP A 77 14.49 9.14 5.68
CA ASP A 77 14.52 9.93 6.91
C ASP A 77 15.92 9.98 7.59
N THR A 78 17.01 9.79 6.82
CA THR A 78 18.41 9.89 7.26
C THR A 78 19.06 11.23 6.84
N ARG A 79 20.33 11.45 7.22
CA ARG A 79 21.11 12.65 6.85
C ARG A 79 21.92 12.52 5.58
N ILE A 80 21.69 11.46 4.78
CA ILE A 80 22.39 11.24 3.52
C ILE A 80 22.21 12.44 2.58
N THR A 81 23.30 12.85 1.95
CA THR A 81 23.35 13.91 0.93
C THR A 81 23.63 13.33 -0.44
N GLY A 82 23.58 14.17 -1.48
CA GLY A 82 23.96 13.77 -2.83
C GLY A 82 25.39 13.21 -2.93
N ALA A 83 26.33 13.75 -2.14
CA ALA A 83 27.73 13.32 -2.16
C ALA A 83 27.90 11.85 -1.74
N GLY A 84 27.12 11.38 -0.75
CA GLY A 84 27.17 10.00 -0.28
C GLY A 84 26.75 8.96 -1.34
N LEU A 85 25.93 9.33 -2.31
CA LEU A 85 25.45 8.41 -3.34
C LEU A 85 26.57 7.86 -4.24
N VAL A 86 27.77 8.46 -4.21
CA VAL A 86 28.95 7.94 -4.92
C VAL A 86 29.27 6.48 -4.55
N HIS A 87 28.99 6.08 -3.30
CA HIS A 87 29.23 4.73 -2.82
C HIS A 87 28.24 3.71 -3.37
N LEU A 88 27.07 4.14 -3.86
CA LEU A 88 26.07 3.24 -4.42
C LEU A 88 26.43 2.74 -5.83
N LYS A 89 27.35 3.41 -6.54
CA LYS A 89 27.75 3.06 -7.92
C LYS A 89 28.17 1.60 -8.10
N LYS A 90 28.67 0.95 -7.04
CA LYS A 90 29.14 -0.44 -7.07
C LYS A 90 28.04 -1.46 -6.76
N LEU A 91 26.85 -1.02 -6.34
CA LEU A 91 25.72 -1.89 -6.03
C LEU A 91 24.94 -2.24 -7.30
N ASN A 92 25.61 -2.87 -8.27
CA ASN A 92 25.04 -3.19 -9.60
C ASN A 92 23.81 -4.12 -9.53
N GLY A 93 23.60 -4.80 -8.40
CA GLY A 93 22.43 -5.63 -8.11
C GLY A 93 21.23 -4.87 -7.54
N LEU A 94 21.36 -3.57 -7.24
CA LEU A 94 20.31 -2.81 -6.56
C LEU A 94 19.06 -2.69 -7.44
N ARG A 95 17.91 -3.07 -6.88
CA ARG A 95 16.59 -3.07 -7.53
C ARG A 95 15.62 -2.09 -6.88
N ARG A 96 15.76 -1.85 -5.57
CA ARG A 96 14.91 -0.91 -4.83
C ARG A 96 15.75 0.07 -4.02
N LEU A 97 15.46 1.36 -4.16
CA LEU A 97 16.14 2.41 -3.43
C LEU A 97 15.13 3.43 -2.87
N HIS A 98 15.18 3.59 -1.55
CA HIS A 98 14.37 4.54 -0.79
C HIS A 98 15.25 5.69 -0.29
N LEU A 99 15.00 6.91 -0.78
CA LEU A 99 15.72 8.15 -0.45
C LEU A 99 14.79 9.23 0.12
N GLU A 100 13.61 8.84 0.58
CA GLU A 100 12.58 9.74 1.10
C GLU A 100 13.15 10.66 2.18
N ARG A 101 12.91 11.97 2.05
CA ARG A 101 13.28 12.99 3.05
C ARG A 101 14.78 13.00 3.40
N THR A 102 15.63 12.62 2.45
CA THR A 102 17.09 12.81 2.51
C THR A 102 17.48 14.17 1.92
N ARG A 103 18.77 14.52 1.99
CA ARG A 103 19.33 15.77 1.44
C ARG A 103 19.93 15.57 0.05
N VAL A 104 19.40 14.61 -0.71
CA VAL A 104 19.83 14.32 -2.08
C VAL A 104 19.33 15.42 -3.03
N ASP A 105 20.18 15.80 -3.98
CA ASP A 105 19.98 16.85 -4.99
C ASP A 105 20.38 16.35 -6.39
N ASP A 106 20.25 17.24 -7.39
CA ASP A 106 20.47 16.91 -8.80
C ASP A 106 21.91 16.42 -9.07
N ALA A 107 22.90 16.95 -8.35
CA ALA A 107 24.28 16.51 -8.48
C ALA A 107 24.45 15.07 -7.96
N GLY A 108 23.82 14.75 -6.83
CA GLY A 108 23.89 13.42 -6.22
C GLY A 108 23.26 12.32 -7.07
N ILE A 109 22.11 12.59 -7.69
CA ILE A 109 21.36 11.57 -8.44
C ILE A 109 22.11 11.06 -9.66
N ALA A 110 23.05 11.84 -10.20
CA ALA A 110 23.94 11.43 -11.29
C ALA A 110 24.72 10.14 -10.96
N HIS A 111 24.97 9.87 -9.68
CA HIS A 111 25.65 8.66 -9.24
C HIS A 111 24.82 7.38 -9.39
N LEU A 112 23.51 7.49 -9.62
CA LEU A 112 22.62 6.34 -9.81
C LEU A 112 22.53 5.89 -11.27
N ALA A 113 23.04 6.66 -12.24
CA ALA A 113 22.86 6.40 -13.68
C ALA A 113 23.36 5.03 -14.15
N GLY A 114 24.34 4.43 -13.45
CA GLY A 114 24.88 3.10 -13.74
C GLY A 114 24.10 1.94 -13.14
N LEU A 115 23.09 2.19 -12.30
CA LEU A 115 22.30 1.16 -11.62
C LEU A 115 21.20 0.61 -12.53
N ILE A 116 21.59 0.05 -13.67
CA ILE A 116 20.69 -0.37 -14.76
C ILE A 116 19.64 -1.43 -14.36
N ARG A 117 19.79 -2.07 -13.19
CA ARG A 117 18.83 -3.03 -12.62
C ARG A 117 17.81 -2.41 -11.66
N LEU A 118 17.90 -1.09 -11.41
CA LEU A 118 16.99 -0.41 -10.51
C LEU A 118 15.56 -0.41 -11.07
N GLU A 119 14.61 -0.91 -10.30
CA GLU A 119 13.19 -1.05 -10.67
C GLU A 119 12.31 -0.06 -9.90
N TYR A 120 12.72 0.33 -8.69
CA TYR A 120 11.98 1.22 -7.81
C TYR A 120 12.90 2.29 -7.23
N LEU A 121 12.47 3.56 -7.33
CA LEU A 121 13.17 4.70 -6.77
C LEU A 121 12.18 5.66 -6.09
N ASN A 122 12.36 5.94 -4.81
CA ASN A 122 11.56 6.94 -4.11
C ASN A 122 12.40 8.17 -3.74
N LEU A 123 12.05 9.32 -4.32
CA LEU A 123 12.70 10.61 -4.12
C LEU A 123 11.80 11.61 -3.39
N TYR A 124 10.74 11.13 -2.73
CA TYR A 124 9.81 11.98 -2.00
C TYR A 124 10.53 12.93 -1.03
N GLY A 125 10.23 14.22 -1.09
CA GLY A 125 10.77 15.22 -0.17
C GLY A 125 12.28 15.46 -0.28
N THR A 126 12.88 15.15 -1.43
CA THR A 126 14.30 15.45 -1.74
C THR A 126 14.44 16.76 -2.51
N GLY A 127 15.67 17.24 -2.70
CA GLY A 127 16.00 18.50 -3.38
C GLY A 127 16.01 18.43 -4.91
N ILE A 128 15.63 17.31 -5.51
CA ILE A 128 15.72 17.02 -6.96
C ILE A 128 14.82 17.95 -7.78
N GLY A 129 15.34 18.46 -8.89
CA GLY A 129 14.66 19.21 -9.95
C GLY A 129 14.68 18.51 -11.31
N ASP A 130 14.27 19.22 -12.35
CA ASP A 130 14.17 18.68 -13.71
C ASP A 130 15.51 18.23 -14.28
N GLU A 131 16.59 18.97 -13.98
CA GLU A 131 17.94 18.67 -14.45
C GLU A 131 18.45 17.34 -13.90
N GLY A 132 18.13 17.01 -12.65
CA GLY A 132 18.50 15.74 -12.05
C GLY A 132 17.86 14.52 -12.74
N LEU A 133 16.65 14.68 -13.29
CA LEU A 133 15.95 13.57 -13.95
C LEU A 133 16.65 13.08 -15.23
N ILE A 134 17.45 13.93 -15.89
CA ILE A 134 18.19 13.57 -17.09
C ILE A 134 19.10 12.36 -16.82
N HIS A 135 19.67 12.27 -15.62
CA HIS A 135 20.53 11.17 -15.22
C HIS A 135 19.80 9.83 -15.03
N LEU A 136 18.47 9.85 -14.91
CA LEU A 136 17.65 8.65 -14.74
C LEU A 136 17.15 8.07 -16.07
N GLU A 137 17.28 8.79 -17.19
CA GLU A 137 16.77 8.37 -18.50
C GLU A 137 17.42 7.06 -19.01
N ALA A 138 18.62 6.74 -18.53
CA ALA A 138 19.34 5.51 -18.86
C ALA A 138 18.83 4.27 -18.10
N LEU A 139 18.03 4.45 -17.04
CA LEU A 139 17.54 3.35 -16.19
C LEU A 139 16.33 2.66 -16.81
N LYS A 140 16.54 1.93 -17.91
CA LYS A 140 15.47 1.31 -18.71
C LYS A 140 14.64 0.25 -17.97
N ASN A 141 15.14 -0.27 -16.84
CA ASN A 141 14.40 -1.19 -15.98
C ASN A 141 13.61 -0.50 -14.87
N LEU A 142 13.68 0.84 -14.75
CA LEU A 142 12.95 1.58 -13.73
C LEU A 142 11.46 1.52 -14.02
N LYS A 143 10.71 0.86 -13.15
CA LYS A 143 9.25 0.65 -13.29
C LYS A 143 8.45 1.65 -12.49
N GLN A 144 9.02 2.18 -11.42
CA GLN A 144 8.29 3.04 -10.50
C GLN A 144 9.19 4.12 -9.91
N ILE A 145 8.72 5.37 -9.98
CA ILE A 145 9.37 6.53 -9.36
C ILE A 145 8.36 7.39 -8.59
N TYR A 146 8.76 7.89 -7.43
CA TYR A 146 8.00 8.85 -6.64
C TYR A 146 8.75 10.18 -6.54
N LEU A 147 8.08 11.26 -6.93
CA LEU A 147 8.65 12.60 -7.06
C LEU A 147 7.85 13.66 -6.28
N TRP A 148 7.01 13.25 -5.34
CA TRP A 148 6.22 14.20 -4.55
C TRP A 148 7.12 15.05 -3.65
N GLN A 149 6.76 16.33 -3.43
CA GLN A 149 7.55 17.28 -2.64
C GLN A 149 9.00 17.44 -3.13
N THR A 150 9.24 17.26 -4.43
CA THR A 150 10.50 17.62 -5.09
C THR A 150 10.34 18.93 -5.85
N LYS A 151 11.42 19.45 -6.43
CA LYS A 151 11.42 20.63 -7.31
C LYS A 151 11.16 20.29 -8.78
N VAL A 152 10.96 19.01 -9.12
CA VAL A 152 10.60 18.57 -10.48
C VAL A 152 9.30 19.27 -10.89
N THR A 153 9.20 19.69 -12.14
CA THR A 153 8.01 20.27 -12.77
C THR A 153 7.27 19.22 -13.61
N ASP A 154 6.07 19.57 -14.09
CA ASP A 154 5.33 18.69 -15.01
C ASP A 154 6.06 18.51 -16.34
N SER A 155 6.83 19.51 -16.78
CA SER A 155 7.65 19.43 -17.98
C SER A 155 8.79 18.43 -17.81
N GLY A 156 9.49 18.45 -16.68
CA GLY A 156 10.51 17.45 -16.36
C GLY A 156 9.93 16.04 -16.25
N ALA A 157 8.79 15.89 -15.58
CA ALA A 157 8.11 14.60 -15.47
C ALA A 157 7.68 14.04 -16.84
N LYS A 158 7.11 14.89 -17.72
CA LYS A 158 6.75 14.49 -19.10
C LYS A 158 7.97 14.09 -19.92
N ARG A 159 9.09 14.80 -19.79
CA ARG A 159 10.36 14.43 -20.44
C ARG A 159 10.82 13.05 -20.00
N LEU A 160 10.81 12.78 -18.70
CA LEU A 160 11.21 11.47 -18.16
C LEU A 160 10.30 10.35 -18.66
N LEU A 161 8.98 10.56 -18.68
CA LEU A 161 8.02 9.59 -19.25
C LEU A 161 8.23 9.36 -20.75
N LYS A 162 8.66 10.39 -21.50
CA LYS A 162 9.03 10.21 -22.91
C LYS A 162 10.27 9.31 -23.06
N ALA A 163 11.24 9.44 -22.16
CA ALA A 163 12.46 8.61 -22.18
C ALA A 163 12.23 7.17 -21.65
N LEU A 164 11.24 7.01 -20.77
CA LEU A 164 10.85 5.77 -20.09
C LEU A 164 9.32 5.59 -20.14
N PRO A 165 8.76 5.12 -21.28
CA PRO A 165 7.32 5.11 -21.51
C PRO A 165 6.52 4.19 -20.57
N ASP A 166 7.15 3.13 -20.05
CA ASP A 166 6.51 2.18 -19.14
C ASP A 166 6.63 2.57 -17.65
N LEU A 167 7.26 3.71 -17.35
CA LEU A 167 7.53 4.17 -15.98
C LEU A 167 6.24 4.63 -15.29
N ARG A 168 5.94 4.03 -14.14
CA ARG A 168 4.90 4.52 -13.23
C ARG A 168 5.46 5.66 -12.39
N LEU A 169 5.20 6.88 -12.83
CA LEU A 169 5.62 8.10 -12.15
C LEU A 169 4.49 8.61 -11.24
N SER A 170 4.78 8.79 -9.95
CA SER A 170 3.87 9.40 -8.97
C SER A 170 4.39 10.76 -8.52
N ARG A 171 3.59 11.81 -8.73
CA ARG A 171 3.87 13.19 -8.28
C ARG A 171 3.23 13.49 -6.91
N GLY A 172 2.71 12.46 -6.25
CA GLY A 172 1.80 12.62 -5.13
C GLY A 172 0.39 12.88 -5.61
N VAL A 173 -0.53 12.96 -4.66
CA VAL A 173 -1.92 13.20 -4.94
C VAL A 173 -2.11 14.68 -5.28
N VAL A 174 -2.43 15.00 -6.53
CA VAL A 174 -3.03 16.30 -6.83
C VAL A 174 -4.45 16.25 -6.27
N LEU A 175 -4.71 16.92 -5.14
CA LEU A 175 -6.04 16.91 -4.53
C LEU A 175 -7.13 17.33 -5.53
N ALA A 176 -6.81 18.21 -6.48
CA ALA A 176 -7.71 18.61 -7.55
C ALA A 176 -8.06 17.45 -8.51
N GLU A 177 -7.14 16.53 -8.79
CA GLU A 177 -7.39 15.35 -9.64
C GLU A 177 -8.23 14.30 -8.91
N LEU A 178 -8.05 14.13 -7.59
CA LEU A 178 -8.97 13.32 -6.78
C LEU A 178 -10.36 13.93 -6.69
N MET A 179 -10.46 15.26 -6.61
CA MET A 179 -11.75 15.95 -6.59
C MET A 179 -12.43 15.91 -7.96
N ALA A 180 -11.68 15.95 -9.06
CA ALA A 180 -12.19 15.84 -10.42
C ALA A 180 -12.69 14.42 -10.74
N THR A 181 -12.01 13.39 -10.24
CA THR A 181 -12.39 11.97 -10.41
C THR A 181 -13.55 11.54 -9.50
N ASN A 182 -13.91 12.34 -8.48
CA ASN A 182 -15.06 12.11 -7.62
C ASN A 182 -16.43 12.46 -8.28
N LYS A 183 -16.46 12.71 -9.59
CA LYS A 183 -17.67 13.01 -10.37
C LYS A 183 -18.29 11.83 -11.12
N ALA A 184 -18.02 10.59 -10.71
CA ALA A 184 -18.95 9.50 -11.00
C ALA A 184 -18.96 8.52 -9.82
N LYS A 185 -20.03 8.55 -9.02
CA LYS A 185 -20.43 7.33 -8.29
C LYS A 185 -20.46 6.21 -9.34
N PRO A 186 -19.85 5.04 -9.10
CA PRO A 186 -20.05 3.89 -9.99
C PRO A 186 -21.55 3.76 -10.23
N LYS A 187 -21.96 3.63 -11.50
CA LYS A 187 -23.36 3.46 -11.87
C LYS A 187 -23.92 2.37 -10.95
N PRO A 188 -24.94 2.67 -10.10
CA PRO A 188 -25.41 1.69 -9.13
C PRO A 188 -25.75 0.42 -9.88
N GLU A 189 -25.22 -0.72 -9.41
CA GLU A 189 -25.62 -2.01 -9.93
C GLU A 189 -27.15 -2.11 -9.86
N PRO A 190 -27.83 -2.77 -10.82
CA PRO A 190 -29.28 -2.92 -10.77
C PRO A 190 -29.71 -3.50 -9.42
N GLN A 191 -30.43 -2.69 -8.63
CA GLN A 191 -30.91 -3.10 -7.31
C GLN A 191 -32.09 -4.05 -7.48
N GLU A 192 -32.09 -5.14 -6.71
CA GLU A 192 -33.22 -6.06 -6.64
C GLU A 192 -34.37 -5.39 -5.88
N VAL A 193 -35.60 -5.43 -6.40
CA VAL A 193 -36.77 -5.01 -5.62
C VAL A 193 -37.26 -6.21 -4.81
N LEU A 194 -37.10 -6.16 -3.49
CA LEU A 194 -37.50 -7.25 -2.60
C LEU A 194 -39.02 -7.41 -2.60
N LYS A 195 -39.47 -8.67 -2.62
CA LYS A 195 -40.88 -9.01 -2.48
C LYS A 195 -41.35 -8.73 -1.05
N TRP A 196 -42.36 -7.86 -0.92
CA TRP A 196 -43.12 -7.70 0.31
C TRP A 196 -44.00 -8.92 0.57
N ILE A 197 -43.99 -9.42 1.81
CA ILE A 197 -44.84 -10.51 2.26
C ILE A 197 -45.72 -9.99 3.41
N PRO A 198 -47.01 -9.72 3.17
CA PRO A 198 -47.94 -9.21 4.18
C PRO A 198 -48.05 -10.12 5.42
N ALA A 199 -48.35 -9.50 6.56
CA ALA A 199 -48.69 -10.24 7.77
C ALA A 199 -49.91 -11.15 7.51
N GLY A 200 -49.81 -12.42 7.92
CA GLY A 200 -50.86 -13.42 7.74
C GLY A 200 -50.60 -14.42 6.60
N GLU A 201 -49.82 -14.05 5.58
CA GLU A 201 -49.47 -14.97 4.49
C GLU A 201 -48.40 -15.98 4.91
N ALA A 202 -47.36 -15.50 5.60
CA ALA A 202 -46.31 -16.34 6.15
C ALA A 202 -45.68 -15.68 7.38
N LYS A 203 -45.15 -16.50 8.30
CA LYS A 203 -44.27 -16.01 9.36
C LYS A 203 -42.89 -15.69 8.75
N PRO A 204 -42.21 -14.63 9.21
CA PRO A 204 -40.90 -14.32 8.70
C PRO A 204 -39.94 -15.47 9.03
N PRO A 205 -39.23 -16.02 8.03
CA PRO A 205 -38.28 -17.09 8.29
C PRO A 205 -37.10 -16.58 9.12
N LYS A 206 -36.33 -17.49 9.70
CA LYS A 206 -35.08 -17.14 10.36
C LYS A 206 -34.06 -16.69 9.30
N SER A 207 -33.23 -15.71 9.64
CA SER A 207 -32.09 -15.35 8.81
C SER A 207 -31.12 -16.53 8.69
N ARG A 208 -30.31 -16.53 7.62
CA ARG A 208 -29.16 -17.42 7.49
C ARG A 208 -27.87 -16.60 7.35
N PRO A 209 -26.71 -17.15 7.75
CA PRO A 209 -25.43 -16.50 7.49
C PRO A 209 -25.24 -16.26 5.99
N GLY A 210 -24.62 -15.14 5.64
CA GLY A 210 -24.48 -14.70 4.26
C GLY A 210 -23.44 -13.59 4.09
N SER A 211 -23.22 -13.17 2.86
CA SER A 211 -22.36 -12.01 2.54
C SER A 211 -23.04 -10.71 2.92
N PHE A 212 -22.27 -9.66 3.20
CA PHE A 212 -22.83 -8.34 3.45
C PHE A 212 -23.41 -7.72 2.18
N ILE A 213 -24.60 -7.14 2.30
CA ILE A 213 -25.29 -6.37 1.26
C ILE A 213 -25.90 -5.10 1.86
N TYR A 214 -26.40 -4.21 1.00
CA TYR A 214 -27.22 -3.07 1.41
C TYR A 214 -28.68 -3.24 0.98
N VAL A 215 -29.59 -2.85 1.87
CA VAL A 215 -31.01 -2.71 1.54
C VAL A 215 -31.47 -1.29 1.83
N ASN A 216 -32.14 -0.67 0.86
CA ASN A 216 -32.84 0.59 1.01
C ASN A 216 -34.32 0.29 1.33
N PHE A 217 -34.72 0.46 2.58
CA PHE A 217 -36.11 0.36 2.98
C PHE A 217 -36.83 1.67 2.68
N GLU A 218 -37.94 1.60 1.95
CA GLU A 218 -38.78 2.75 1.61
C GLU A 218 -40.13 2.62 2.28
N ASN A 219 -40.45 3.49 3.22
CA ASN A 219 -41.75 3.52 3.85
C ASN A 219 -42.73 4.33 3.00
N LYS A 220 -43.60 3.68 2.22
CA LYS A 220 -44.66 4.36 1.45
C LYS A 220 -45.93 4.61 2.25
N ARG A 221 -45.97 4.20 3.52
CA ARG A 221 -47.09 4.42 4.41
C ARG A 221 -47.12 5.88 4.88
N SER A 222 -48.31 6.31 5.30
CA SER A 222 -48.54 7.60 5.98
C SER A 222 -48.15 7.60 7.46
N LEU A 223 -47.69 6.45 7.99
CA LEU A 223 -47.30 6.27 9.38
C LEU A 223 -45.88 5.69 9.46
N ALA A 224 -45.18 6.00 10.56
CA ALA A 224 -43.88 5.42 10.85
C ALA A 224 -43.97 3.91 11.11
N VAL A 225 -42.88 3.21 10.81
CA VAL A 225 -42.74 1.76 11.00
C VAL A 225 -41.45 1.43 11.74
N LYS A 226 -41.44 0.31 12.46
CA LYS A 226 -40.23 -0.26 13.05
C LYS A 226 -39.69 -1.37 12.18
N LEU A 227 -38.37 -1.43 12.10
CA LEU A 227 -37.63 -2.43 11.34
C LEU A 227 -36.87 -3.37 12.27
N TYR A 228 -37.17 -4.66 12.17
CA TYR A 228 -36.55 -5.71 12.98
C TYR A 228 -35.78 -6.68 12.08
N TRP A 229 -34.57 -7.03 12.49
CA TRP A 229 -33.87 -8.19 11.95
C TRP A 229 -34.32 -9.44 12.70
N VAL A 230 -34.68 -10.48 11.94
CA VAL A 230 -34.98 -11.80 12.51
C VAL A 230 -33.67 -12.57 12.66
N GLU A 231 -33.21 -12.72 13.89
CA GLU A 231 -31.92 -13.34 14.19
C GLU A 231 -31.88 -14.83 13.76
N TYR A 232 -30.69 -15.40 13.69
CA TYR A 232 -30.51 -16.83 13.34
C TYR A 232 -31.29 -17.78 14.25
N GLY A 233 -31.46 -17.42 15.53
CA GLY A 233 -32.29 -18.15 16.49
C GLY A 233 -33.80 -17.98 16.30
N GLY A 234 -34.23 -16.95 15.56
CA GLY A 234 -35.63 -16.53 15.42
C GLY A 234 -36.06 -15.40 16.35
N GLY A 235 -35.14 -14.87 17.18
CA GLY A 235 -35.35 -13.65 17.96
C GLY A 235 -35.50 -12.42 17.08
N LEU A 236 -36.04 -11.33 17.62
CA LEU A 236 -36.20 -10.07 16.91
C LEU A 236 -35.27 -9.02 17.51
N LYS A 237 -34.43 -8.43 16.66
CA LYS A 237 -33.57 -7.31 17.03
C LYS A 237 -34.04 -6.03 16.33
N LEU A 238 -34.42 -5.03 17.10
CA LEU A 238 -34.82 -3.71 16.57
C LEU A 238 -33.59 -3.00 15.97
N TYR A 239 -33.72 -2.49 14.75
CA TYR A 239 -32.68 -1.70 14.07
C TYR A 239 -33.04 -0.23 13.93
N GLY A 240 -34.31 0.12 14.05
CA GLY A 240 -34.76 1.50 14.10
C GLY A 240 -36.14 1.67 13.50
N GLU A 241 -36.54 2.93 13.44
CA GLU A 241 -37.81 3.36 12.90
C GLU A 241 -37.58 4.09 11.57
N ILE A 242 -38.58 4.04 10.70
CA ILE A 242 -38.59 4.73 9.41
C ILE A 242 -39.86 5.58 9.38
N GLU A 243 -39.68 6.89 9.38
CA GLU A 243 -40.79 7.85 9.29
C GLU A 243 -41.64 7.65 8.04
N ALA A 244 -42.87 8.17 8.07
CA ALA A 244 -43.77 8.17 6.92
C ALA A 244 -43.10 8.81 5.69
N GLY A 245 -43.13 8.13 4.55
CA GLY A 245 -42.49 8.59 3.31
C GLY A 245 -40.96 8.55 3.30
N ALA A 246 -40.30 8.20 4.41
CA ALA A 246 -38.86 8.23 4.53
C ALA A 246 -38.20 6.95 3.99
N THR A 247 -36.91 7.05 3.73
CA THR A 247 -36.07 5.92 3.30
C THR A 247 -34.93 5.69 4.28
N ARG A 248 -34.60 4.42 4.53
CA ARG A 248 -33.46 4.04 5.37
C ARG A 248 -32.57 3.04 4.63
N ARG A 249 -31.31 3.40 4.45
CA ARG A 249 -30.27 2.45 4.01
C ARG A 249 -29.77 1.65 5.20
N GLN A 250 -29.71 0.34 5.05
CA GLN A 250 -29.30 -0.58 6.10
C GLN A 250 -28.33 -1.63 5.54
N THR A 251 -27.17 -1.78 6.17
CA THR A 251 -26.28 -2.92 5.92
C THR A 251 -26.91 -4.17 6.55
N THR A 252 -26.91 -5.28 5.81
CA THR A 252 -27.46 -6.56 6.26
C THR A 252 -26.70 -7.73 5.62
N TYR A 253 -27.15 -8.96 5.88
CA TYR A 253 -26.64 -10.17 5.26
C TYR A 253 -27.52 -10.58 4.08
N SER A 254 -26.96 -11.27 3.10
CA SER A 254 -27.74 -12.06 2.14
C SER A 254 -28.52 -13.14 2.91
N ASP A 255 -29.71 -13.49 2.45
CA ASP A 255 -30.61 -14.44 3.14
C ASP A 255 -31.06 -14.01 4.56
N ALA A 256 -30.98 -12.71 4.84
CA ALA A 256 -31.56 -12.13 6.05
C ALA A 256 -33.08 -11.94 5.90
N SER A 257 -33.79 -12.10 7.00
CA SER A 257 -35.23 -11.81 7.09
C SER A 257 -35.45 -10.55 7.92
N TRP A 258 -36.27 -9.66 7.39
CA TRP A 258 -36.56 -8.35 7.96
C TRP A 258 -38.05 -8.22 8.21
N LEU A 259 -38.42 -8.13 9.48
CA LEU A 259 -39.79 -7.92 9.92
C LEU A 259 -40.07 -6.42 10.04
N VAL A 260 -41.24 -6.01 9.56
CA VAL A 260 -41.74 -4.64 9.66
C VAL A 260 -42.99 -4.64 10.52
N THR A 261 -43.03 -3.74 11.51
CA THR A 261 -44.17 -3.54 12.40
C THR A 261 -44.58 -2.08 12.43
N ASP A 262 -45.77 -1.80 12.95
CA ASP A 262 -46.09 -0.45 13.41
C ASP A 262 -45.38 -0.13 14.74
N LEU A 263 -45.60 1.08 15.26
CA LEU A 263 -44.99 1.54 16.51
C LEU A 263 -45.51 0.77 17.76
N SER A 264 -46.63 0.07 17.65
CA SER A 264 -47.20 -0.80 18.69
C SER A 264 -46.74 -2.26 18.59
N ASP A 265 -45.73 -2.52 17.76
CA ASP A 265 -45.15 -3.84 17.47
C ASP A 265 -46.12 -4.81 16.78
N LYS A 266 -47.21 -4.30 16.19
CA LYS A 266 -48.11 -5.11 15.35
C LYS A 266 -47.43 -5.41 14.02
N HIS A 267 -47.33 -6.70 13.69
CA HIS A 267 -46.76 -7.17 12.44
C HIS A 267 -47.52 -6.64 11.22
N LEU A 268 -46.80 -5.98 10.31
CA LEU A 268 -47.33 -5.48 9.04
C LEU A 268 -46.95 -6.39 7.86
N GLY A 269 -45.69 -6.85 7.84
CA GLY A 269 -45.18 -7.79 6.85
C GLY A 269 -43.67 -7.95 6.99
N HIS A 270 -43.06 -8.64 6.04
CA HIS A 270 -41.62 -8.89 6.05
C HIS A 270 -41.01 -9.01 4.66
N PHE A 271 -39.68 -8.95 4.62
CA PHE A 271 -38.86 -9.19 3.44
C PHE A 271 -37.84 -10.29 3.68
N ARG A 272 -37.36 -10.89 2.59
CA ARG A 272 -36.18 -11.74 2.59
C ARG A 272 -35.18 -11.20 1.56
N THR A 273 -33.92 -11.08 1.96
CA THR A 273 -32.87 -10.53 1.11
C THR A 273 -32.26 -11.60 0.20
N GLY A 274 -31.90 -11.19 -1.02
CA GLY A 274 -31.11 -11.98 -1.97
C GLY A 274 -29.60 -11.75 -1.82
N LEU A 275 -28.86 -11.96 -2.91
CA LEU A 275 -27.39 -11.81 -2.95
C LEU A 275 -26.94 -10.40 -3.38
N LYS A 276 -27.86 -9.53 -3.83
CA LYS A 276 -27.56 -8.21 -4.40
C LYS A 276 -27.99 -7.09 -3.46
N GLU A 277 -27.50 -5.88 -3.71
CA GLU A 277 -28.13 -4.69 -3.15
C GLU A 277 -29.59 -4.62 -3.56
N ALA A 278 -30.45 -4.15 -2.65
CA ALA A 278 -31.88 -4.24 -2.85
C ALA A 278 -32.65 -3.00 -2.36
N ILE A 279 -33.86 -2.83 -2.89
CA ILE A 279 -34.88 -1.89 -2.44
C ILE A 279 -36.02 -2.69 -1.82
N ALA A 280 -36.44 -2.33 -0.61
CA ALA A 280 -37.54 -2.94 0.10
C ALA A 280 -38.67 -1.91 0.27
N VAL A 281 -39.69 -1.99 -0.60
CA VAL A 281 -40.82 -1.06 -0.58
C VAL A 281 -41.88 -1.55 0.40
N ILE A 282 -42.06 -0.82 1.49
CA ILE A 282 -43.08 -1.08 2.51
C ILE A 282 -44.37 -0.36 2.07
N PRO A 283 -45.42 -1.11 1.69
CA PRO A 283 -46.66 -0.53 1.17
C PRO A 283 -47.54 0.07 2.28
#